data_AF-A0A919C5M9-F1
#
_entry.id   AF-A0A919C5M9-F1
#
_cell.length_a   1.000
_cell.length_b   1.000
_cell.length_c   1.000
_cell.angle_alpha   90.00
_cell.angle_beta   90.00
_cell.angle_gamma   90.00
#
_symmetry.space_group_name_H-M   'P 1'
#
loop_
_entity.id
_entity.type
_entity.pdbx_description
1 polymer ?
#
loop_
_entity_poly.entity_id
_entity_poly.type
_entity_poly.pdbx_seq_one_letter_code
_entity_poly.pdbx_strand_id
1 'polypeptide(L)'
;MPPNAMSSTQPDSDIDKDEGAFFDENAEPFLDKPIKLEPGQGIALSVGLYRRDEPKPRFKVTTKPNIGKDLGSSFDEIPHSNDQKYLTFCMLLNYNSKPCTVTIHRADSVAGRP
;
A
#
# COMPACT_ATOMS: atom_id res chain seq x y z
N MET A 1 15.22 7.20 -55.01
CA MET A 1 13.92 7.41 -54.34
C MET A 1 13.40 6.06 -53.84
N PRO A 2 12.64 6.03 -52.71
CA PRO A 2 12.62 5.01 -51.63
C PRO A 2 11.40 4.05 -51.77
N PRO A 3 10.85 3.33 -50.74
CA PRO A 3 11.26 2.99 -49.36
C PRO A 3 11.09 1.49 -48.97
N ASN A 4 11.50 1.12 -47.75
CA ASN A 4 10.81 0.24 -46.77
C ASN A 4 11.84 -0.13 -45.67
N ALA A 5 11.78 0.38 -44.43
CA ALA A 5 10.82 0.08 -43.35
C ALA A 5 10.51 -1.43 -43.30
N MET A 6 10.77 -2.19 -42.24
CA MET A 6 10.57 -1.89 -40.81
C MET A 6 11.11 -3.08 -39.99
N SER A 7 11.37 -2.83 -38.71
CA SER A 7 10.97 -3.71 -37.60
C SER A 7 12.02 -4.59 -36.90
N SER A 8 11.91 -4.49 -35.57
CA SER A 8 12.13 -5.53 -34.57
C SER A 8 13.57 -5.81 -34.16
N THR A 9 14.08 -4.93 -33.30
CA THR A 9 14.66 -5.44 -32.06
C THR A 9 13.89 -4.79 -30.94
N GLN A 10 12.96 -5.56 -30.35
CA GLN A 10 12.32 -5.20 -29.10
C GLN A 10 13.44 -4.92 -28.08
N PRO A 11 13.32 -3.90 -27.22
CA PRO A 11 14.07 -3.95 -25.97
C PRO A 11 13.58 -5.21 -25.28
N ASP A 12 14.46 -6.21 -25.13
CA ASP A 12 14.31 -7.20 -24.08
C ASP A 12 14.22 -6.39 -22.79
N SER A 13 12.98 -6.15 -22.35
CA SER A 13 12.68 -5.80 -20.98
C SER A 13 13.12 -7.02 -20.17
N ASP A 14 14.42 -7.07 -19.86
CA ASP A 14 14.95 -7.91 -18.81
C ASP A 14 14.10 -7.62 -17.57
N ILE A 15 13.25 -8.59 -17.29
CA ILE A 15 12.25 -8.61 -16.23
C ILE A 15 12.89 -8.13 -14.94
N ASP A 16 12.35 -7.02 -14.42
CA ASP A 16 12.69 -6.42 -13.14
C ASP A 16 12.77 -7.51 -12.05
N LYS A 17 14.01 -7.88 -11.73
CA LYS A 17 14.35 -8.49 -10.45
C LYS A 17 14.25 -7.40 -9.40
N ASP A 18 13.07 -7.22 -8.83
CA ASP A 18 12.92 -6.81 -7.44
C ASP A 18 11.48 -7.10 -6.98
N GLU A 19 11.21 -8.35 -6.61
CA GLU A 19 10.22 -8.66 -5.57
C GLU A 19 10.76 -8.26 -4.18
N GLY A 20 11.37 -7.08 -4.09
CA GLY A 20 11.45 -6.31 -2.86
C GLY A 20 10.23 -5.42 -2.83
N ALA A 21 9.51 -5.36 -1.71
CA ALA A 21 8.58 -4.26 -1.50
C ALA A 21 9.38 -2.96 -1.75
N PHE A 22 9.12 -2.28 -2.87
CA PHE A 22 9.86 -1.09 -3.27
C PHE A 22 9.49 0.00 -2.27
N PHE A 23 10.28 0.14 -1.20
CA PHE A 23 10.13 1.20 -0.22
C PHE A 23 10.71 2.46 -0.84
N ASP A 24 9.93 3.10 -1.72
CA ASP A 24 10.26 4.44 -2.20
C ASP A 24 10.10 5.41 -1.03
N GLU A 25 11.21 5.97 -0.56
CA GLU A 25 11.26 6.99 0.50
C GLU A 25 10.50 8.27 0.11
N ASN A 26 10.21 8.46 -1.18
CA ASN A 26 9.40 9.54 -1.73
C ASN A 26 7.98 9.08 -2.14
N ALA A 27 7.61 7.82 -1.89
CA ALA A 27 6.24 7.38 -2.14
C ALA A 27 5.31 8.25 -1.30
N GLU A 28 4.42 8.97 -1.99
CA GLU A 28 3.28 9.56 -1.31
C GLU A 28 2.62 8.48 -0.45
N PRO A 29 2.32 8.77 0.82
CA PRO A 29 1.72 7.78 1.68
C PRO A 29 0.44 7.28 0.99
N PHE A 30 0.29 5.96 0.84
CA PHE A 30 -0.84 5.32 0.13
C PHE A 30 -2.22 5.57 0.76
N LEU A 31 -2.27 6.45 1.75
CA LEU A 31 -3.45 6.93 2.43
C LEU A 31 -4.45 7.49 1.42
N ASP A 32 -5.73 7.21 1.66
CA ASP A 32 -6.88 7.68 0.88
C ASP A 32 -7.00 7.15 -0.56
N LYS A 33 -6.03 6.38 -1.08
CA LYS A 33 -6.16 5.67 -2.36
C LYS A 33 -6.97 4.37 -2.19
N PRO A 34 -8.07 4.16 -2.96
CA PRO A 34 -8.84 2.93 -2.90
C PRO A 34 -8.08 1.76 -3.53
N ILE A 35 -8.03 0.62 -2.84
CA ILE A 35 -7.32 -0.58 -3.27
C ILE A 35 -8.32 -1.71 -3.40
N LYS A 36 -8.32 -2.39 -4.55
CA LYS A 36 -9.15 -3.57 -4.76
C LYS A 36 -8.47 -4.79 -4.14
N LEU A 37 -9.21 -5.52 -3.33
CA LEU A 37 -8.81 -6.80 -2.74
C LEU A 37 -9.71 -7.91 -3.26
N GLU A 38 -9.07 -8.95 -3.78
CA GLU A 38 -9.70 -10.20 -4.15
C GLU A 38 -9.67 -11.22 -2.99
N PRO A 39 -10.59 -12.19 -2.95
CA PRO A 39 -10.63 -13.19 -1.88
C PRO A 39 -9.33 -14.01 -1.81
N GLY A 40 -8.77 -14.14 -0.61
CA GLY A 40 -7.48 -14.79 -0.38
C GLY A 40 -6.27 -13.89 -0.62
N GLN A 41 -6.46 -12.65 -1.08
CA GLN A 41 -5.38 -11.71 -1.31
C GLN A 41 -4.95 -11.04 0.01
N GLY A 42 -3.65 -11.13 0.29
CA GLY A 42 -2.97 -10.34 1.30
C GLY A 42 -2.24 -9.17 0.65
N ILE A 43 -2.29 -7.99 1.27
CA ILE A 43 -1.48 -6.84 0.89
C ILE A 43 -0.79 -6.25 2.10
N ALA A 44 0.42 -5.75 1.89
CA ALA A 44 1.16 -4.94 2.84
C ALA A 44 1.34 -3.55 2.22
N LEU A 45 0.99 -2.51 2.97
CA LEU A 45 0.98 -1.13 2.50
C LEU A 45 1.85 -0.29 3.42
N SER A 46 2.93 0.26 2.87
CA SER A 46 3.74 1.26 3.56
C SER A 46 2.94 2.56 3.67
N VAL A 47 2.66 3.00 4.90
CA VAL A 47 1.95 4.27 5.16
C VAL A 47 2.89 5.43 5.46
N GLY A 48 4.20 5.20 5.35
CA GLY A 48 5.25 6.20 5.44
C GLY A 48 6.24 5.98 6.58
N LEU A 49 7.21 6.89 6.65
CA LEU A 49 8.21 7.00 7.71
C LEU A 49 7.67 7.89 8.83
N TYR A 50 7.84 7.42 10.07
CA TYR A 50 7.42 8.15 11.26
C TYR A 50 8.59 8.22 12.24
N ARG A 51 8.64 9.30 13.03
CA ARG A 51 9.63 9.38 14.09
C ARG A 51 9.27 8.43 15.23
N ARG A 52 10.28 7.93 15.92
CA ARG A 52 10.11 6.94 16.99
C ARG A 52 9.49 7.53 18.25
N ASP A 53 9.76 8.82 18.50
CA ASP A 53 9.25 9.61 19.62
C ASP A 53 7.84 10.18 19.38
N GLU A 54 7.37 10.18 18.13
CA GLU A 54 6.02 10.62 17.79
C GLU A 54 4.97 9.61 18.27
N PRO A 55 3.80 10.09 18.74
CA PRO A 55 2.70 9.21 19.07
C PRO A 55 2.27 8.42 17.83
N LYS A 56 1.91 7.16 18.04
CA LYS A 56 1.47 6.28 16.96
C LYS A 56 0.26 6.89 16.25
N PRO A 57 0.33 7.14 14.93
CA PRO A 57 -0.79 7.67 14.17
C PRO A 57 -1.98 6.72 14.21
N ARG A 58 -3.18 7.28 14.22
CA ARG A 58 -4.41 6.50 14.18
C ARG A 58 -4.90 6.42 12.75
N PHE A 59 -5.45 5.27 12.38
CA PHE A 59 -6.00 5.07 11.04
C PHE A 59 -7.39 4.45 11.12
N LYS A 60 -8.19 4.75 10.10
CA LYS A 60 -9.53 4.20 9.91
C LYS A 60 -9.57 3.48 8.58
N VAL A 61 -9.87 2.19 8.62
CA VAL A 61 -10.08 1.38 7.42
C VAL A 61 -11.56 1.41 7.06
N THR A 62 -11.86 1.65 5.80
CA THR A 62 -13.21 1.60 5.24
C THR A 62 -13.25 0.64 4.06
N THR A 63 -14.35 -0.07 3.90
CA THR A 63 -14.50 -1.10 2.86
C THR A 63 -15.81 -0.94 2.10
N LYS A 64 -15.78 -1.25 0.80
CA LYS A 64 -16.95 -1.29 -0.09
C LYS A 64 -16.90 -2.54 -0.99
N PRO A 65 -17.87 -3.48 -0.90
CA PRO A 65 -18.94 -3.55 0.10
C PRO A 65 -18.37 -3.70 1.53
N ASN A 66 -19.20 -3.42 2.54
CA ASN A 66 -18.80 -3.64 3.92
C ASN A 66 -18.67 -5.14 4.19
N ILE A 67 -17.45 -5.57 4.47
CA ILE A 67 -17.08 -6.99 4.68
C ILE A 67 -16.89 -7.34 6.17
N GLY A 68 -16.97 -6.39 7.10
CA GLY A 68 -16.97 -6.68 8.53
C GLY A 68 -15.76 -7.51 8.99
N LYS A 69 -16.01 -8.69 9.57
CA LYS A 69 -14.98 -9.60 10.14
C LYS A 69 -14.19 -10.38 9.08
N ASP A 70 -14.57 -10.27 7.82
CA ASP A 70 -13.92 -10.98 6.72
C ASP A 70 -12.60 -10.34 6.26
N LEU A 71 -12.35 -9.09 6.68
CA LEU A 71 -11.07 -8.43 6.51
C LEU A 71 -10.24 -8.59 7.78
N GLY A 72 -9.16 -9.35 7.69
CA GLY A 72 -8.08 -9.28 8.67
C GLY A 72 -7.26 -8.02 8.43
N SER A 73 -6.95 -7.27 9.48
CA SER A 73 -6.04 -6.13 9.41
C SER A 73 -5.11 -6.12 10.62
N SER A 74 -3.81 -5.97 10.37
CA SER A 74 -2.80 -5.72 11.40
C SER A 74 -1.96 -4.51 11.02
N PHE A 75 -1.18 -4.04 11.99
CA PHE A 75 -0.30 -2.90 11.82
C PHE A 75 1.07 -3.23 12.38
N ASP A 76 2.05 -3.18 11.51
CA ASP A 76 3.43 -3.53 11.82
C ASP A 76 4.32 -2.28 11.81
N GLU A 77 5.29 -2.29 12.72
CA GLU A 77 6.28 -1.23 12.87
C GLU A 77 7.64 -1.84 12.55
N ILE A 78 8.25 -1.40 11.46
CA ILE A 78 9.54 -1.91 11.00
C ILE A 78 10.59 -0.86 11.35
N PRO A 79 11.57 -1.17 12.22
CA PRO A 79 12.66 -0.25 12.51
C PRO A 79 13.38 0.15 11.22
N HIS A 80 13.66 1.44 11.03
CA HIS A 80 14.44 1.91 9.88
C HIS A 80 15.78 2.50 10.29
N SER A 81 15.75 3.55 11.10
CA SER A 81 16.93 4.22 11.65
C SER A 81 16.75 4.43 13.15
N ASN A 82 17.76 4.98 13.84
CA ASN A 82 17.69 5.18 15.29
C ASN A 82 16.45 5.98 15.72
N ASP A 83 16.04 6.94 14.90
CA ASP A 83 14.96 7.89 15.19
C ASP A 83 13.71 7.66 14.33
N GLN A 84 13.72 6.68 13.41
CA GLN A 84 12.61 6.46 12.47
C GLN A 84 12.18 4.99 12.37
N LYS A 85 10.90 4.81 12.09
CA LYS A 85 10.28 3.52 11.81
C LYS A 85 9.37 3.64 10.58
N TYR A 86 9.34 2.59 9.77
CA TYR A 86 8.28 2.40 8.79
C TYR A 86 7.04 1.88 9.48
N LEU A 87 5.92 2.44 9.07
CA LEU A 87 4.62 1.95 9.46
C LEU A 87 4.00 1.22 8.28
N THR A 88 3.58 -0.02 8.51
CA THR A 88 3.03 -0.89 7.48
C THR A 88 1.65 -1.39 7.90
N PHE A 89 0.65 -1.20 7.03
CA PHE A 89 -0.66 -1.82 7.18
C PHE A 89 -0.70 -3.14 6.42
N CYS A 90 -0.96 -4.21 7.14
CA CYS A 90 -1.15 -5.52 6.56
C CYS A 90 -2.63 -5.84 6.56
N MET A 91 -3.17 -6.27 5.42
CA MET A 91 -4.58 -6.62 5.26
C MET A 91 -4.72 -7.91 4.49
N LEU A 92 -5.65 -8.76 4.91
CA LEU A 92 -5.96 -10.04 4.29
C LEU A 92 -7.47 -10.19 4.15
N LEU A 93 -7.94 -10.39 2.93
CA LEU A 93 -9.34 -10.71 2.68
C LEU A 93 -9.54 -12.23 2.73
N ASN A 94 -10.46 -12.71 3.56
CA ASN A 94 -10.76 -14.13 3.66
C ASN A 94 -11.20 -14.73 2.32
N TYR A 95 -10.86 -16.00 2.06
CA TYR A 95 -11.15 -16.70 0.79
C TYR A 95 -12.64 -16.83 0.47
N ASN A 96 -13.52 -16.84 1.47
CA ASN A 96 -14.97 -17.01 1.29
C ASN A 96 -15.71 -15.69 1.09
N SER A 97 -14.99 -14.57 1.04
CA SER A 97 -15.57 -13.25 1.03
C SER A 97 -15.81 -12.74 -0.38
N LYS A 98 -16.59 -11.66 -0.50
CA LYS A 98 -16.75 -10.97 -1.78
C LYS A 98 -15.56 -10.05 -2.01
N PRO A 99 -15.12 -9.85 -3.28
CA PRO A 99 -14.15 -8.82 -3.61
C PRO A 99 -14.58 -7.47 -3.03
N CYS A 100 -13.62 -6.68 -2.56
CA CYS A 100 -13.91 -5.39 -1.95
C CYS A 100 -12.90 -4.33 -2.37
N THR A 101 -13.27 -3.08 -2.17
CA THR A 101 -12.37 -1.95 -2.22
C THR A 101 -12.12 -1.47 -0.80
N VAL A 102 -10.85 -1.37 -0.42
CA VAL A 102 -10.41 -0.87 0.88
C VAL A 102 -9.81 0.52 0.71
N THR A 103 -10.09 1.40 1.67
CA THR A 103 -9.47 2.72 1.76
C THR A 103 -9.04 2.96 3.19
N ILE A 104 -7.78 3.32 3.38
CA ILE A 104 -7.17 3.62 4.68
C ILE A 104 -7.09 5.14 4.82
N HIS A 105 -7.75 5.67 5.84
CA HIS A 105 -7.76 7.10 6.16
C HIS A 105 -6.90 7.35 7.40
N ARG A 106 -6.08 8.39 7.40
CA ARG A 106 -5.43 8.83 8.65
C ARG A 106 -6.47 9.52 9.54
N ALA A 107 -6.74 8.94 10.71
CA ALA A 107 -7.76 9.42 11.63
C ALA A 107 -7.29 10.66 12.42
N ASP A 108 -5.99 10.97 12.40
CA ASP A 108 -5.43 12.16 13.05
C ASP A 108 -5.79 13.46 12.30
N SER A 109 -6.28 13.37 11.06
CA SER A 109 -6.77 14.52 10.27
C SER A 109 -8.07 15.14 10.82
N VAL A 110 -8.65 14.58 11.88
CA VAL A 110 -9.80 15.18 12.61
C VAL A 110 -9.36 16.00 13.83
N ALA A 111 -8.06 16.05 14.14
CA ALA A 111 -7.50 17.05 15.06
C ALA A 111 -7.20 18.35 14.30
N GLY A 112 -8.22 18.90 13.66
CA GLY A 112 -8.19 20.27 13.17
C GLY A 112 -8.40 21.25 14.32
N ARG A 113 -7.27 21.79 14.82
CA ARG A 113 -7.08 23.13 15.42
C ARG A 113 -7.40 23.32 16.91
N PRO A 114 -6.68 24.23 17.60
CA PRO A 114 -5.71 25.22 17.09
C PRO A 114 -4.30 24.68 16.86
#